data_AF-A0A392RNB6-F1
#
_entry.id   AF-A0A392RNB6-F1
#
_cell.length_a   1.000
_cell.length_b   1.000
_cell.length_c   1.000
_cell.angle_alpha   90.00
_cell.angle_beta   90.00
_cell.angle_gamma   90.00
#
_symmetry.space_group_name_H-M   'P 1'
#
loop_
_entity.id
_entity.type
_entity.pdbx_description
1 polymer ?
#
loop_
_entity_poly.entity_id
_entity_poly.type
_entity_poly.pdbx_seq_one_letter_code
_entity_poly.pdbx_strand_id
1 'polypeptide(L)'
;IPAHHRSATNLFSDPLDSHPLWFKPASFLSPDFDSESYISELRTFVPFDTLRSELNNYLSSLNHELIDLINRDYTDFVNLSTKLVDVDAAVVRMRAPLVELREKIEQFRGSVDVSLVAIKNGLKQRS
;
A
#
# COMPACT_ATOMS: atom_id res chain seq x y z
N ILE A 1 2.38 12.24 -9.81
CA ILE A 1 1.58 11.67 -8.70
C ILE A 1 2.53 11.54 -7.51
N PRO A 2 2.45 12.37 -6.47
CA PRO A 2 3.32 12.19 -5.32
C PRO A 2 2.74 11.08 -4.43
N ALA A 3 3.58 10.09 -4.11
CA ALA A 3 3.27 9.08 -3.11
C ALA A 3 3.30 9.74 -1.73
N HIS A 4 2.14 9.88 -1.11
CA HIS A 4 2.06 10.24 0.30
C HIS A 4 2.38 8.98 1.13
N HIS A 5 3.65 8.81 1.46
CA HIS A 5 4.02 8.05 2.66
C HIS A 5 3.54 8.86 3.88
N ARG A 6 2.27 8.72 4.25
CA ARG A 6 1.78 9.23 5.53
C ARG A 6 2.44 8.39 6.63
N SER A 7 3.36 9.00 7.35
CA SER A 7 3.95 8.46 8.57
C SER A 7 2.82 7.98 9.49
N ALA A 8 2.87 6.71 9.92
CA ALA A 8 1.86 6.08 10.78
C ALA A 8 1.59 6.87 12.09
N THR A 9 2.51 7.76 12.46
CA THR A 9 2.41 8.67 13.60
C THR A 9 1.41 9.81 13.43
N ASN A 10 1.00 10.16 12.21
CA ASN A 10 -0.04 11.18 11.98
C ASN A 10 -1.45 10.59 11.80
N LEU A 11 -1.61 9.26 11.84
CA LEU A 11 -2.93 8.62 11.75
C LEU A 11 -3.70 8.68 13.08
N PHE A 12 -2.99 8.77 14.20
CA PHE A 12 -3.55 8.97 15.54
C PHE A 12 -3.85 10.44 15.88
N SER A 13 -3.67 11.34 14.92
CA SER A 13 -4.07 12.74 15.08
C SER A 13 -5.41 12.93 14.39
N ASP A 14 -6.49 12.45 15.03
CA ASP A 14 -7.84 12.49 14.46
C ASP A 14 -8.51 13.87 14.64
N PRO A 15 -9.31 14.38 13.68
CA PRO A 15 -9.87 15.74 13.65
C PRO A 15 -11.05 16.02 14.61
N LEU A 16 -11.21 15.30 15.72
CA LEU A 16 -12.40 15.39 16.60
C LEU A 16 -12.07 15.13 18.08
N ASP A 17 -11.40 16.06 18.76
CA ASP A 17 -11.47 16.11 20.24
C ASP A 17 -12.86 16.64 20.65
N SER A 18 -13.89 15.80 20.50
CA SER A 18 -15.21 16.03 21.11
C SER A 18 -15.33 15.33 22.45
N HIS A 19 -14.21 14.93 23.04
CA HIS A 19 -14.20 14.47 24.42
C HIS A 19 -14.28 15.66 25.38
N PRO A 20 -14.91 15.48 26.54
CA PRO A 20 -14.84 16.48 27.59
C PRO A 20 -13.37 16.80 27.94
N LEU A 21 -13.06 18.06 28.24
CA LEU A 21 -11.68 18.51 28.52
C LEU A 21 -10.99 17.77 29.68
N TRP A 22 -11.76 17.12 30.55
CA TRP A 22 -11.25 16.30 31.64
C TRP A 22 -10.85 14.89 31.21
N PHE A 23 -11.36 14.40 30.09
CA PHE A 23 -11.03 13.09 29.56
C PHE A 23 -9.77 13.21 28.70
N LYS A 24 -8.69 12.58 29.16
CA LYS A 24 -7.37 12.66 28.52
C LYS A 24 -6.92 11.27 28.06
N PRO A 25 -7.30 10.83 26.86
CA PRO A 25 -6.93 9.51 26.35
C PRO A 25 -5.42 9.28 26.25
N ALA A 26 -4.66 10.35 25.97
CA ALA A 26 -3.20 10.29 25.89
C ALA A 26 -2.54 9.77 27.19
N SER A 27 -3.20 9.94 28.35
CA SER A 27 -2.72 9.39 29.61
C SER A 27 -2.66 7.86 29.62
N PHE A 28 -3.51 7.17 28.84
CA PHE A 28 -3.52 5.71 28.74
C PHE A 28 -2.30 5.15 28.01
N LEU A 29 -1.59 5.97 27.24
CA LEU A 29 -0.37 5.59 26.54
C LEU A 29 0.89 5.75 27.39
N SER A 30 0.76 6.33 28.59
CA SER A 30 1.89 6.50 29.50
C SER A 30 2.35 5.15 30.04
N PRO A 31 3.67 4.88 30.08
CA PRO A 31 4.19 3.63 30.65
C PRO A 31 3.92 3.50 32.15
N ASP A 32 3.78 4.63 32.86
CA ASP A 32 3.48 4.69 34.30
C ASP A 32 1.99 4.94 34.58
N PHE A 33 1.11 4.59 33.63
CA PHE A 33 -0.33 4.78 33.81
C PHE A 33 -0.87 3.92 34.96
N ASP A 34 -1.45 4.58 35.96
CA ASP A 34 -2.17 3.93 37.04
C ASP A 34 -3.68 4.25 36.96
N SER A 35 -4.47 3.22 36.75
CA SER A 35 -5.93 3.35 36.61
C SER A 35 -6.61 3.80 37.90
N GLU A 36 -6.09 3.41 39.06
CA GLU A 36 -6.70 3.75 40.36
C GLU A 36 -6.53 5.23 40.68
N SER A 37 -5.32 5.76 40.51
CA SER A 37 -5.02 7.18 40.65
C SER A 37 -5.80 8.03 39.63
N TYR A 38 -5.85 7.61 38.38
CA TYR A 38 -6.59 8.32 37.33
C TYR A 38 -8.09 8.45 37.64
N ILE A 39 -8.73 7.34 38.04
CA ILE A 39 -10.15 7.35 38.41
C ILE A 39 -10.37 8.18 39.69
N SER A 40 -9.49 8.05 40.67
CA SER A 40 -9.60 8.77 41.95
C SER A 40 -9.51 10.28 41.76
N GLU A 41 -8.59 10.76 40.91
CA GLU A 41 -8.45 12.16 40.55
C GLU A 41 -9.73 12.68 39.88
N LEU A 42 -10.22 12.01 38.83
CA LEU A 42 -11.39 12.45 38.07
C LEU A 42 -12.68 12.42 38.90
N ARG A 43 -12.82 11.47 39.82
CA ARG A 43 -14.01 11.38 40.70
C ARG A 43 -14.17 12.55 41.66
N THR A 44 -13.15 13.40 41.84
CA THR A 44 -13.27 14.61 42.64
C THR A 44 -14.14 15.69 41.99
N PHE A 45 -14.33 15.62 40.65
CA PHE A 45 -15.10 16.62 39.90
C PHE A 45 -15.99 16.02 38.78
N VAL A 46 -15.97 14.71 38.54
CA VAL A 46 -16.81 14.02 37.54
C VAL A 46 -17.63 12.90 38.20
N PRO A 47 -18.96 12.84 37.96
CA PRO A 47 -19.77 11.70 38.38
C PRO A 47 -19.26 10.39 37.78
N PHE A 48 -19.27 9.32 38.58
CA PHE A 48 -18.70 8.03 38.18
C PHE A 48 -19.39 7.43 36.94
N ASP A 49 -20.71 7.59 36.81
CA ASP A 49 -21.45 7.12 35.63
C ASP A 49 -21.05 7.86 34.35
N THR A 50 -20.77 9.16 34.43
CA THR A 50 -20.28 9.94 33.28
C THR A 50 -18.90 9.46 32.84
N LEU A 51 -17.99 9.24 33.81
CA LEU A 51 -16.67 8.69 33.52
C LEU A 51 -16.76 7.29 32.88
N ARG A 52 -17.61 6.43 33.43
CA ARG A 52 -17.84 5.08 32.89
C ARG A 52 -18.40 5.13 31.47
N SER A 53 -19.34 6.04 31.20
CA SER A 53 -19.91 6.22 29.86
C SER A 53 -18.84 6.64 28.86
N GLU A 54 -18.02 7.64 29.19
CA GLU A 54 -16.96 8.12 28.31
C GLU A 54 -15.89 7.06 28.05
N LEU A 55 -15.49 6.28 29.06
CA LEU A 55 -14.55 5.17 28.88
C LEU A 55 -15.11 4.10 27.92
N ASN A 56 -16.39 3.75 28.04
CA ASN A 56 -17.03 2.78 27.15
C ASN A 56 -17.15 3.33 25.72
N ASN A 57 -17.50 4.61 25.57
CA ASN A 57 -17.58 5.27 24.27
C ASN A 57 -16.21 5.27 23.58
N TYR A 58 -15.15 5.64 24.33
CA TYR A 58 -13.79 5.64 23.83
C TYR A 58 -13.32 4.23 23.43
N LEU A 59 -13.57 3.21 24.27
CA LEU A 59 -13.25 1.81 23.94
C LEU A 59 -14.00 1.33 22.70
N SER A 60 -15.28 1.68 22.55
CA SER A 60 -16.06 1.35 21.36
C SER A 60 -15.45 2.01 20.12
N SER A 61 -15.11 3.31 20.20
CA SER A 61 -14.48 4.05 19.10
C SER A 61 -13.17 3.40 18.67
N LEU A 62 -12.29 3.08 19.62
CA LEU A 62 -11.02 2.41 19.34
C LEU A 62 -11.21 1.04 18.67
N ASN A 63 -12.20 0.26 19.10
CA ASN A 63 -12.48 -1.03 18.47
C ASN A 63 -12.95 -0.86 17.02
N HIS A 64 -13.79 0.13 16.73
CA HIS A 64 -14.23 0.41 15.37
C HIS A 64 -13.05 0.89 14.50
N GLU A 65 -12.22 1.80 15.01
CA GLU A 65 -11.04 2.29 14.30
C GLU A 65 -10.06 1.16 13.99
N LEU A 66 -9.84 0.23 14.94
CA LEU A 66 -9.00 -0.93 14.73
C LEU A 66 -9.54 -1.84 13.61
N ILE A 67 -10.85 -2.08 13.60
CA ILE A 67 -11.50 -2.88 12.55
C ILE A 67 -11.36 -2.18 11.20
N ASP A 68 -11.60 -0.87 11.14
CA ASP A 68 -11.49 -0.09 9.91
C ASP A 68 -10.06 -0.07 9.37
N LEU A 69 -9.07 0.05 10.27
CA LEU A 69 -7.65 -0.04 9.93
C LEU A 69 -7.32 -1.40 9.31
N ILE A 70 -7.75 -2.50 9.95
CA ILE A 70 -7.56 -3.85 9.43
C ILE A 70 -8.23 -4.03 8.07
N ASN A 71 -9.47 -3.54 7.92
CA ASN A 71 -10.22 -3.64 6.67
C ASN A 71 -9.56 -2.85 5.53
N ARG A 72 -9.02 -1.66 5.83
CA ARG A 72 -8.27 -0.84 4.87
C ARG A 72 -7.01 -1.56 4.43
N ASP A 73 -6.21 -2.04 5.38
CA ASP A 73 -4.95 -2.71 5.08
C ASP A 73 -5.19 -4.04 4.34
N TYR A 74 -6.27 -4.76 4.66
CA TYR A 74 -6.73 -5.93 3.91
C TYR A 74 -7.10 -5.58 2.45
N THR A 75 -7.84 -4.49 2.25
CA THR A 75 -8.23 -4.02 0.92
C THR A 75 -7.00 -3.66 0.08
N ASP A 76 -6.03 -2.98 0.67
CA ASP A 76 -4.77 -2.64 0.00
C ASP A 76 -3.95 -3.88 -0.36
N PHE A 77 -3.88 -4.86 0.53
CA PHE A 77 -3.22 -6.14 0.28
C PHE A 77 -3.86 -6.90 -0.88
N VAL A 78 -5.20 -7.03 -0.87
CA VAL A 78 -5.94 -7.70 -1.95
C VAL A 78 -5.71 -6.98 -3.28
N ASN A 79 -5.84 -5.65 -3.31
CA ASN A 79 -5.60 -4.84 -4.51
C ASN A 79 -4.18 -5.02 -5.06
N LEU A 80 -3.17 -5.07 -4.18
CA LEU A 80 -1.79 -5.31 -4.59
C LEU A 80 -1.61 -6.72 -5.15
N SER A 81 -2.20 -7.74 -4.51
CA SER A 81 -2.13 -9.12 -4.97
C SER A 81 -2.73 -9.32 -6.36
N THR A 82 -3.89 -8.71 -6.64
CA THR A 82 -4.53 -8.74 -7.97
C THR A 82 -3.65 -8.09 -9.03
N LYS A 83 -3.07 -6.92 -8.72
CA LYS A 83 -2.14 -6.24 -9.65
C LYS A 83 -0.92 -7.09 -9.97
N LEU A 84 -0.37 -7.82 -8.98
CA LEU A 84 0.77 -8.70 -9.20
C LEU A 84 0.41 -9.89 -10.12
N VAL A 85 -0.76 -10.49 -9.93
CA VAL A 85 -1.28 -11.54 -10.82
C VAL A 85 -1.46 -11.01 -12.25
N ASP A 86 -1.99 -9.80 -12.41
CA ASP A 86 -2.15 -9.18 -13.73
C ASP A 86 -0.81 -8.92 -14.44
N VAL A 87 0.21 -8.49 -13.68
CA VAL A 87 1.57 -8.30 -14.20
C VAL A 87 2.18 -9.62 -14.63
N ASP A 88 2.08 -10.68 -13.83
CA ASP A 88 2.58 -12.01 -14.19
C ASP A 88 1.91 -12.51 -15.48
N ALA A 89 0.59 -12.37 -15.59
CA ALA A 89 -0.14 -12.71 -16.80
C ALA A 89 0.31 -11.87 -18.02
N ALA A 90 0.63 -10.59 -17.84
CA ALA A 90 1.17 -9.75 -18.90
C ALA A 90 2.57 -10.21 -19.35
N VAL A 91 3.44 -10.59 -18.41
CA VAL A 91 4.77 -11.15 -18.71
C VAL A 91 4.63 -12.44 -19.53
N VAL A 92 3.75 -13.35 -19.12
CA VAL A 92 3.48 -14.59 -19.87
C VAL A 92 2.99 -14.28 -21.28
N ARG A 93 2.04 -13.35 -21.44
CA ARG A 93 1.52 -12.94 -22.76
C ARG A 93 2.57 -12.31 -23.66
N MET A 94 3.51 -11.53 -23.10
CA MET A 94 4.55 -10.87 -23.89
C MET A 94 5.68 -11.81 -24.34
N ARG A 95 5.85 -12.97 -23.69
CA ARG A 95 6.96 -13.89 -23.99
C ARG A 95 6.95 -14.39 -25.42
N ALA A 96 5.83 -14.90 -25.92
CA ALA A 96 5.74 -15.46 -27.27
C ALA A 96 5.94 -14.40 -28.38
N PRO A 97 5.26 -13.23 -28.36
CA PRO A 97 5.49 -12.18 -29.34
C PRO A 97 6.95 -11.68 -29.41
N LEU A 98 7.64 -11.61 -28.28
CA LEU A 98 9.05 -11.20 -28.24
C LEU A 98 9.98 -12.24 -28.90
N VAL A 99 9.70 -13.54 -28.70
CA VAL A 99 10.43 -14.62 -29.36
C VAL A 99 10.19 -14.57 -30.87
N GLU A 100 8.93 -14.44 -31.29
CA GLU A 100 8.57 -14.33 -32.71
C GLU A 100 9.22 -13.12 -33.39
N LEU A 101 9.25 -11.97 -32.70
CA LEU A 101 9.92 -10.77 -33.20
C LEU A 101 11.43 -11.00 -33.39
N ARG A 102 12.08 -11.66 -32.42
CA ARG A 102 13.50 -12.02 -32.52
C ARG A 102 13.76 -12.93 -33.72
N GLU A 103 12.93 -13.96 -33.92
CA GLU A 103 13.06 -14.88 -35.05
C GLU A 103 12.90 -14.15 -36.40
N LYS A 104 11.92 -13.25 -36.50
CA LYS A 104 11.72 -12.40 -37.69
C LYS A 104 12.93 -11.51 -37.98
N ILE A 105 13.55 -10.92 -36.95
CA ILE A 105 14.77 -10.11 -37.11
C ILE A 105 15.92 -10.96 -37.65
N GLU A 106 16.14 -12.17 -37.11
CA GLU A 106 17.19 -13.06 -37.59
C GLU A 106 16.98 -13.50 -39.05
N GLN A 107 15.73 -13.84 -39.42
CA GLN A 107 15.38 -14.16 -40.81
C GLN A 107 15.65 -12.99 -41.77
N PHE A 108 15.27 -11.78 -41.35
CA PHE A 108 15.52 -10.57 -42.14
C PHE A 108 17.03 -10.32 -42.32
N ARG A 109 17.82 -10.43 -41.25
CA ARG A 109 19.28 -10.30 -41.32
C ARG A 109 19.90 -11.31 -42.28
N GLY A 110 19.50 -12.58 -42.20
CA GLY A 110 19.95 -13.61 -43.13
C GLY A 110 19.60 -13.30 -44.59
N SER A 111 18.41 -12.76 -44.84
CA SER A 111 17.98 -12.34 -46.18
C SER A 111 18.82 -11.18 -46.73
N VAL A 112 19.17 -10.22 -45.87
CA VAL A 112 20.07 -9.11 -46.21
C VAL A 112 21.48 -9.62 -46.53
N ASP A 113 22.02 -10.54 -45.73
CA ASP A 113 23.36 -11.11 -45.95
C ASP A 113 23.44 -11.88 -47.28
N VAL A 114 22.43 -12.70 -47.59
CA VAL A 114 22.34 -13.41 -48.88
C VAL A 114 22.31 -12.42 -50.05
N SER A 115 21.51 -11.36 -49.92
CA SER A 115 21.40 -10.31 -50.95
C SER A 115 22.73 -9.57 -51.14
N LEU A 116 23.44 -9.27 -50.05
CA LEU A 116 24.76 -8.63 -50.09
C LEU A 116 25.78 -9.51 -50.80
N VAL A 117 25.83 -10.81 -50.46
CA VAL A 117 26.73 -11.78 -51.11
C VAL A 117 26.43 -11.88 -52.62
N ALA A 118 25.16 -11.95 -53.00
CA ALA A 118 24.74 -12.01 -54.41
C ALA A 118 25.21 -10.78 -55.20
N ILE A 119 25.00 -9.56 -54.65
CA ILE A 119 25.46 -8.31 -55.26
C ILE A 119 26.99 -8.30 -55.39
N LYS A 120 27.73 -8.66 -54.34
CA LYS A 120 29.20 -8.68 -54.35
C LYS A 120 29.76 -9.65 -55.39
N ASN A 121 29.16 -10.83 -55.53
CA ASN A 121 29.56 -11.81 -56.53
C ASN A 121 29.25 -11.34 -57.95
N GLY A 122 28.07 -10.74 -58.17
CA GLY A 122 27.69 -10.18 -59.47
C GLY A 122 28.62 -9.04 -59.92
N LEU A 123 29.11 -8.21 -59.00
CA LEU A 123 30.11 -7.17 -59.30
C LEU A 123 31.47 -7.77 -59.69
N LYS A 124 31.92 -8.81 -58.99
CA LYS A 124 33.20 -9.49 -59.31
C LYS A 124 33.21 -10.15 -60.70
N GLN A 125 32.08 -10.69 -61.14
CA GLN A 125 31.97 -11.33 -62.47
C GLN A 125 32.00 -10.34 -63.63
N ARG A 126 31.78 -9.05 -63.35
CA ARG A 126 31.76 -7.97 -64.37
C ARG A 126 33.06 -7.17 -64.42
N SER A 127 33.98 -7.41 -63.50
CA SER A 127 35.35 -6.86 -63.46
C SER A 127 36.32 -7.80 -64.16
#